data_AF-A0A3D3SXF3-F1
#
_entry.id   AF-A0A3D3SXF3-F1
#
_cell.length_a   1.000
_cell.length_b   1.000
_cell.length_c   1.000
_cell.angle_alpha   90.00
_cell.angle_beta   90.00
_cell.angle_gamma   90.00
#
_symmetry.space_group_name_H-M   'P 1'
#
loop_
_entity.id
_entity.type
_entity.pdbx_description
1 polymer ?
#
loop_
_entity_poly.entity_id
_entity_poly.type
_entity_poly.pdbx_seq_one_letter_code
_entity_poly.pdbx_strand_id
1 'polypeptide(L)'
;PLLQGYDSVVLKADLELGGTDQKFNLLMGRELQKDAGQSPQCILTMPLLEGLDGVEKMSKSKGNYVGIAEPASEMFGKLMSISDDLMWRYFLLLSSRSMAQIEALKAEALAGRNPRDIKVDLAMELVERFHSRAASE
;
A
#
# COMPACT_ATOMS: atom_id res chain seq x y z
N PRO A 1 3.50 -19.90 9.20
CA PRO A 1 2.34 -19.65 10.09
C PRO A 1 2.68 -19.73 11.59
N LEU A 2 3.14 -20.89 12.10
CA LEU A 2 3.41 -21.06 13.53
C LEU A 2 4.49 -20.11 14.07
N LEU A 3 5.61 -19.97 13.37
CA LEU A 3 6.69 -19.05 13.78
C LEU A 3 6.20 -17.59 13.85
N GLN A 4 5.54 -17.11 12.80
CA GLN A 4 4.96 -15.76 12.79
C GLN A 4 3.92 -15.56 13.90
N GLY A 5 3.04 -16.55 14.12
CA GLY A 5 2.05 -16.45 15.20
C GLY A 5 2.67 -16.49 16.59
N TYR A 6 3.81 -17.17 16.74
CA TYR A 6 4.56 -17.17 18.00
C TYR A 6 5.16 -15.79 18.29
N ASP A 7 5.50 -15.00 17.27
CA ASP A 7 5.93 -13.61 17.47
C ASP A 7 4.87 -12.80 18.22
N SER A 8 3.57 -12.98 17.90
CA SER A 8 2.46 -12.33 18.62
C SER A 8 2.42 -12.71 20.10
N VAL A 9 2.76 -13.96 20.45
CA VAL A 9 2.85 -14.45 21.84
C VAL A 9 4.02 -13.82 22.58
N VAL A 10 5.18 -13.74 21.93
CA VAL A 10 6.41 -13.17 22.51
C VAL A 10 6.25 -11.67 22.72
N LEU A 11 5.69 -10.97 21.74
CA LEU A 11 5.44 -9.52 21.80
C LEU A 11 4.23 -9.16 22.65
N LYS A 12 3.38 -10.14 23.02
CA LYS A 12 2.09 -9.94 23.69
C LYS A 12 1.24 -8.90 22.94
N ALA A 13 1.15 -9.06 21.63
CA ALA A 13 0.51 -8.09 20.76
C ALA A 13 -0.98 -7.92 21.12
N ASP A 14 -1.43 -6.68 21.30
CA ASP A 14 -2.84 -6.34 21.46
C ASP A 14 -3.56 -6.18 20.11
N LEU A 15 -2.83 -5.70 19.09
CA LEU A 15 -3.30 -5.50 17.73
C LEU A 15 -2.21 -5.89 16.73
N GLU A 16 -2.56 -6.69 15.75
CA GLU A 16 -1.69 -7.00 14.61
C GLU A 16 -2.33 -6.55 13.29
N LEU A 17 -1.52 -5.89 12.46
CA LEU A 17 -1.88 -5.34 11.16
C LEU A 17 -1.29 -6.20 10.05
N GLY A 18 -2.06 -6.46 9.00
CA GLY A 18 -1.52 -7.19 7.84
C GLY A 18 -2.35 -7.03 6.57
N GLY A 19 -1.84 -7.50 5.45
CA GLY A 19 -2.63 -7.63 4.23
C GLY A 19 -3.70 -8.71 4.36
N THR A 20 -4.76 -8.64 3.55
CA THR A 20 -5.80 -9.68 3.52
C THR A 20 -5.25 -11.08 3.24
N ASP A 21 -4.12 -11.19 2.53
CA ASP A 21 -3.44 -12.47 2.26
C ASP A 21 -2.70 -13.05 3.47
N GLN A 22 -2.52 -12.28 4.55
CA GLN A 22 -1.93 -12.73 5.81
C GLN A 22 -2.96 -13.22 6.84
N LYS A 23 -4.26 -13.19 6.53
CA LYS A 23 -5.34 -13.53 7.47
C LYS A 23 -5.12 -14.85 8.21
N PHE A 24 -4.67 -15.90 7.51
CA PHE A 24 -4.39 -17.19 8.13
C PHE A 24 -3.28 -17.12 9.19
N ASN A 25 -2.19 -16.42 8.89
CA ASN A 25 -1.07 -16.25 9.83
C ASN A 25 -1.48 -15.41 11.04
N LEU A 26 -2.23 -14.32 10.81
CA LEU A 26 -2.73 -13.45 11.88
C LEU A 26 -3.67 -14.19 12.84
N LEU A 27 -4.53 -15.06 12.30
CA LEU A 27 -5.41 -15.92 13.11
C LEU A 27 -4.64 -16.98 13.89
N MET A 28 -3.51 -17.48 13.35
CA MET A 28 -2.65 -18.38 14.09
C MET A 28 -1.99 -17.71 15.30
N GLY A 29 -1.51 -16.48 15.17
CA GLY A 29 -1.00 -15.73 16.33
C GLY A 29 -2.06 -15.56 17.43
N ARG A 30 -3.30 -15.24 17.01
CA ARG A 30 -4.44 -15.14 17.92
C ARG A 30 -4.74 -16.45 18.66
N GLU A 31 -4.63 -17.60 17.99
CA GLU A 31 -4.86 -18.91 18.61
C GLU A 31 -3.74 -19.28 19.59
N LEU A 32 -2.48 -19.08 19.18
CA LEU A 32 -1.31 -19.36 20.03
C LEU A 32 -1.28 -18.49 21.29
N GLN A 33 -1.76 -17.24 21.22
CA GLN A 33 -1.91 -16.40 22.41
C GLN A 33 -2.92 -16.98 23.40
N LYS A 34 -4.05 -17.55 22.93
CA LYS A 34 -5.01 -18.21 23.82
C LYS A 34 -4.39 -19.43 24.49
N ASP A 35 -3.67 -20.26 23.73
CA ASP A 35 -2.99 -21.45 24.25
C ASP A 35 -1.93 -21.08 25.29
N ALA A 36 -1.30 -19.92 25.14
CA ALA A 36 -0.36 -19.36 26.09
C ALA A 36 -1.02 -18.62 27.29
N GLY A 37 -2.35 -18.64 27.39
CA GLY A 37 -3.11 -17.95 28.44
C GLY A 37 -3.10 -16.42 28.35
N GLN A 38 -2.73 -15.86 27.19
CA GLN A 38 -2.74 -14.43 26.92
C GLN A 38 -4.08 -13.98 26.32
N SER A 39 -4.36 -12.68 26.43
CA SER A 39 -5.49 -12.09 25.71
C SER A 39 -5.21 -12.15 24.20
N PRO A 40 -6.11 -12.71 23.38
CA PRO A 40 -5.89 -12.81 21.95
C PRO A 40 -5.99 -11.45 21.24
N GLN A 41 -5.00 -11.14 20.40
CA GLN A 41 -4.86 -9.90 19.64
C GLN A 41 -6.05 -9.59 18.74
N CYS A 42 -6.40 -8.32 18.64
CA CYS A 42 -7.21 -7.81 17.55
C CYS A 42 -6.44 -7.93 16.23
N ILE A 43 -7.16 -8.16 15.12
CA ILE A 43 -6.58 -8.26 13.79
C ILE A 43 -7.24 -7.21 12.91
N LEU A 44 -6.44 -6.38 12.25
CA LEU A 44 -6.91 -5.43 11.25
C LEU A 44 -6.21 -5.72 9.91
N THR A 45 -7.01 -6.05 8.90
CA THR A 45 -6.51 -6.34 7.56
C THR A 45 -6.71 -5.16 6.62
N MET A 46 -5.67 -4.84 5.85
CA MET A 46 -5.70 -3.84 4.77
C MET A 46 -5.90 -4.51 3.40
N PRO A 47 -6.56 -3.84 2.45
CA PRO A 47 -6.68 -4.34 1.08
C PRO A 47 -5.30 -4.50 0.43
N LEU A 48 -5.22 -5.41 -0.54
CA LEU A 48 -4.00 -5.58 -1.33
C LEU A 48 -3.90 -4.46 -2.36
N LEU A 49 -2.70 -3.95 -2.56
CA LEU A 49 -2.41 -3.01 -3.63
C LEU A 49 -2.39 -3.76 -4.96
N GLU A 50 -3.20 -3.30 -5.90
CA GLU A 50 -3.19 -3.76 -7.30
C GLU A 50 -1.87 -3.35 -7.96
N GLY A 51 -1.28 -4.24 -8.77
CA GLY A 51 -0.05 -3.96 -9.50
C GLY A 51 -0.26 -2.98 -10.64
N LEU A 52 0.79 -2.73 -11.43
CA LEU A 52 0.75 -1.82 -12.58
C LEU A 52 -0.30 -2.20 -13.64
N ASP A 53 -0.71 -3.48 -13.67
CA ASP A 53 -1.75 -4.01 -14.53
C ASP A 53 -3.19 -3.69 -14.06
N GLY A 54 -3.36 -3.24 -12.81
CA GLY A 54 -4.65 -2.90 -12.21
C GLY A 54 -5.59 -4.07 -11.91
N VAL A 55 -5.14 -5.32 -12.09
CA VAL A 55 -5.98 -6.51 -11.92
C VAL A 55 -5.42 -7.42 -10.84
N GLU A 56 -4.13 -7.72 -10.93
CA GLU A 56 -3.48 -8.64 -10.03
C GLU A 56 -2.85 -7.91 -8.87
N LYS A 57 -2.70 -8.60 -7.72
CA LYS A 57 -1.93 -8.02 -6.63
C LYS A 57 -0.50 -7.69 -7.10
N MET A 58 0.03 -6.58 -6.61
CA MET A 58 1.39 -6.18 -6.90
C MET A 58 2.39 -7.27 -6.49
N SER A 59 3.28 -7.66 -7.41
CA SER A 59 4.29 -8.69 -7.17
C SER A 59 5.52 -8.51 -8.05
N LYS A 60 6.70 -8.70 -7.45
CA LYS A 60 7.98 -8.77 -8.18
C LYS A 60 7.99 -9.88 -9.23
N SER A 61 7.42 -11.04 -8.91
CA SER A 61 7.41 -12.19 -9.83
C SER A 61 6.54 -11.98 -11.07
N LYS A 62 5.53 -11.09 -10.98
CA LYS A 62 4.65 -10.74 -12.10
C LYS A 62 5.17 -9.55 -12.91
N GLY A 63 6.22 -8.88 -12.44
CA GLY A 63 6.75 -7.67 -13.06
C GLY A 63 5.82 -6.45 -12.96
N ASN A 64 4.72 -6.53 -12.21
CA ASN A 64 3.70 -5.49 -12.10
C ASN A 64 3.88 -4.62 -10.84
N TYR A 65 5.13 -4.34 -10.45
CA TYR A 65 5.44 -3.71 -9.16
C TYR A 65 6.21 -2.40 -9.30
N VAL A 66 6.13 -1.59 -8.24
CA VAL A 66 6.97 -0.41 -8.03
C VAL A 66 7.91 -0.71 -6.86
N GLY A 67 9.22 -0.71 -7.10
CA GLY A 67 10.20 -1.03 -6.08
C GLY A 67 10.66 0.20 -5.31
N ILE A 68 10.60 0.17 -3.98
CA ILE A 68 11.03 1.30 -3.13
C ILE A 68 12.53 1.64 -3.21
N ALA A 69 13.35 0.73 -3.73
CA ALA A 69 14.79 0.89 -3.89
C ALA A 69 15.21 1.08 -5.36
N GLU A 70 14.24 1.20 -6.26
CA GLU A 70 14.51 1.50 -7.68
C GLU A 70 14.95 2.95 -7.84
N PRO A 71 15.67 3.31 -8.91
CA PRO A 71 15.96 4.71 -9.21
C PRO A 71 14.67 5.56 -9.26
N ALA A 72 14.76 6.81 -8.81
CA ALA A 72 13.62 7.73 -8.76
C ALA A 72 12.90 7.86 -10.11
N SER A 73 13.65 7.91 -11.21
CA SER A 73 13.11 7.96 -12.58
C SER A 73 12.36 6.69 -12.98
N GLU A 74 12.80 5.52 -12.52
CA GLU A 74 12.12 4.24 -12.77
C GLU A 74 10.83 4.15 -11.96
N MET A 75 10.87 4.52 -10.67
CA MET A 75 9.70 4.60 -9.81
C MET A 75 8.66 5.56 -10.40
N PHE A 76 9.08 6.76 -10.80
CA PHE A 76 8.22 7.75 -11.44
C PHE A 76 7.62 7.20 -12.73
N GLY A 77 8.43 6.64 -13.62
CA GLY A 77 7.97 6.08 -14.89
C GLY A 77 6.93 4.97 -14.71
N LYS A 78 7.13 4.09 -13.73
CA LYS A 78 6.16 3.04 -13.39
C LYS A 78 4.87 3.60 -12.82
N LEU A 79 4.95 4.57 -11.91
CA LEU A 79 3.75 5.23 -11.38
C LEU A 79 2.98 5.99 -12.47
N MET A 80 3.66 6.56 -13.45
CA MET A 80 3.01 7.19 -14.60
C MET A 80 2.37 6.20 -15.58
N SER A 81 2.79 4.93 -15.55
CA SER A 81 2.27 3.89 -16.44
C SER A 81 0.91 3.33 -16.03
N ILE A 82 0.48 3.57 -14.78
CA ILE A 82 -0.84 3.12 -14.31
C ILE A 82 -1.97 3.84 -15.04
N SER A 83 -3.11 3.15 -15.20
CA SER A 83 -4.31 3.75 -15.79
C SER A 83 -4.88 4.87 -14.93
N ASP A 84 -5.65 5.76 -15.55
CA ASP A 84 -6.26 6.88 -14.84
C ASP A 84 -7.28 6.42 -13.78
N ASP A 85 -7.97 5.31 -14.03
CA ASP A 85 -8.87 4.70 -13.07
C ASP A 85 -8.10 4.10 -11.87
N LEU A 86 -6.97 3.43 -12.15
CA LEU A 86 -6.14 2.79 -11.11
C LEU A 86 -5.46 3.81 -10.20
N MET A 87 -5.17 5.02 -10.71
CA MET A 87 -4.51 6.06 -9.92
C MET A 87 -5.26 6.33 -8.61
N TRP A 88 -6.59 6.28 -8.62
CA TRP A 88 -7.41 6.58 -7.44
C TRP A 88 -7.26 5.54 -6.34
N ARG A 89 -7.02 4.27 -6.71
CA ARG A 89 -6.65 3.24 -5.72
C ARG A 89 -5.31 3.59 -5.08
N TYR A 90 -4.33 4.01 -5.88
CA TYR A 90 -3.01 4.36 -5.37
C TYR A 90 -3.06 5.60 -4.48
N PHE A 91 -3.85 6.62 -4.83
CA PHE A 91 -4.13 7.75 -3.93
C PHE A 91 -4.70 7.26 -2.61
N LEU A 92 -5.75 6.45 -2.65
CA LEU A 92 -6.44 5.97 -1.45
C LEU A 92 -5.53 5.16 -0.51
N LEU A 93 -4.67 4.31 -1.07
CA LEU A 93 -3.87 3.38 -0.27
C LEU A 93 -2.48 3.90 0.09
N LEU A 94 -1.91 4.83 -0.70
CA LEU A 94 -0.51 5.23 -0.58
C LEU A 94 -0.32 6.72 -0.32
N SER A 95 -1.23 7.59 -0.75
CA SER A 95 -1.06 9.04 -0.56
C SER A 95 -1.31 9.44 0.89
N SER A 96 -0.63 10.49 1.31
CA SER A 96 -0.84 11.20 2.57
C SER A 96 -2.06 12.15 2.52
N ARG A 97 -2.67 12.33 1.35
CA ARG A 97 -3.86 13.15 1.17
C ARG A 97 -5.05 12.56 1.91
N SER A 98 -5.82 13.42 2.55
CA SER A 98 -7.10 13.07 3.15
C SER A 98 -8.12 12.65 2.09
N MET A 99 -9.14 11.89 2.51
CA MET A 99 -10.27 11.52 1.64
C MET A 99 -10.92 12.73 0.99
N ALA A 100 -11.08 13.83 1.74
CA ALA A 100 -11.67 15.07 1.20
C ALA A 100 -10.81 15.68 0.07
N GLN A 101 -9.48 15.65 0.21
CA GLN A 101 -8.57 16.12 -0.85
C GLN A 101 -8.59 15.21 -2.08
N ILE A 102 -8.70 13.89 -1.88
CA ILE A 102 -8.80 12.94 -2.99
C ILE A 102 -10.11 13.14 -3.76
N GLU A 103 -11.23 13.33 -3.06
CA GLU A 103 -12.52 13.63 -3.71
C GLU A 103 -12.53 14.97 -4.44
N ALA A 104 -11.83 15.99 -3.92
CA ALA A 104 -11.64 17.26 -4.63
C ALA A 104 -10.87 17.06 -5.96
N LEU A 105 -9.79 16.28 -5.95
CA LEU A 105 -9.05 15.96 -7.19
C LEU A 105 -9.89 15.22 -8.22
N LYS A 106 -10.74 14.29 -7.78
CA LYS A 106 -11.68 13.60 -8.69
C LYS A 106 -12.66 14.58 -9.32
N ALA A 107 -13.18 15.52 -8.54
CA ALA A 107 -14.07 16.56 -9.05
C ALA A 107 -13.36 17.49 -10.06
N GLU A 108 -12.11 17.86 -9.79
CA GLU A 108 -11.29 18.63 -10.74
C GLU A 108 -11.04 17.86 -12.05
N ALA A 109 -10.76 16.56 -11.98
CA ALA A 109 -10.60 15.71 -13.16
C ALA A 109 -11.88 15.68 -14.01
N LEU A 110 -13.04 15.54 -13.36
CA LEU A 110 -14.36 15.60 -14.02
C LEU A 110 -14.65 16.98 -14.62
N ALA A 111 -14.13 18.05 -14.01
CA ALA A 111 -14.23 19.41 -14.51
C ALA A 111 -13.24 19.73 -15.66
N GLY A 112 -12.40 18.77 -16.06
CA GLY A 112 -11.49 18.89 -17.20
C GLY A 112 -10.01 19.03 -16.86
N ARG A 113 -9.61 18.93 -15.58
CA ARG A 113 -8.19 18.83 -15.23
C ARG A 113 -7.62 17.54 -15.82
N ASN A 114 -6.46 17.64 -16.47
CA ASN A 114 -5.85 16.49 -17.13
C ASN A 114 -5.46 15.41 -16.10
N PRO A 115 -5.97 14.17 -16.21
CA PRO A 115 -5.60 13.05 -15.33
C PRO A 115 -4.08 12.82 -15.26
N ARG A 116 -3.36 13.10 -16.35
CA ARG A 116 -1.90 13.01 -16.39
C ARG A 116 -1.25 13.89 -15.33
N ASP A 117 -1.71 15.12 -15.14
CA ASP A 117 -1.11 16.05 -14.18
C ASP A 117 -1.39 15.62 -12.75
N ILE A 118 -2.56 15.03 -12.50
CA ILE A 118 -2.91 14.45 -11.19
C ILE A 118 -2.05 13.21 -10.91
N LYS A 119 -1.76 12.38 -11.92
CA LYS A 119 -0.80 11.27 -11.79
C LYS A 119 0.62 11.76 -11.52
N VAL A 120 1.04 12.86 -12.15
CA VAL A 120 2.35 13.47 -11.85
C VAL A 120 2.41 13.88 -10.38
N ASP A 121 1.37 14.52 -9.85
CA ASP A 121 1.32 14.89 -8.42
C ASP A 121 1.50 13.67 -7.50
N LEU A 122 0.82 12.55 -7.81
CA LEU A 122 0.97 11.30 -7.05
C LEU A 122 2.37 10.71 -7.18
N ALA A 123 2.90 10.67 -8.41
CA ALA A 123 4.20 10.08 -8.69
C ALA A 123 5.31 10.84 -7.96
N MET A 124 5.27 12.16 -7.97
CA MET A 124 6.20 13.02 -7.22
C MET A 124 6.10 12.76 -5.72
N GLU A 125 4.88 12.73 -5.16
CA GLU A 125 4.68 12.48 -3.72
C GLU A 125 5.29 11.13 -3.28
N LEU A 126 5.09 10.07 -4.07
CA LEU A 126 5.61 8.75 -3.73
C LEU A 126 7.12 8.65 -3.93
N VAL A 127 7.68 9.28 -4.98
CA VAL A 127 9.13 9.33 -5.20
C VAL A 127 9.84 10.09 -4.10
N GLU A 128 9.35 11.28 -3.72
CA GLU A 128 9.92 12.10 -2.64
C GLU A 128 9.92 11.39 -1.28
N ARG A 129 9.03 10.42 -1.08
CA ARG A 129 8.97 9.63 0.17
C ARG A 129 10.16 8.69 0.33
N PHE A 130 10.70 8.16 -0.77
CA PHE A 130 11.76 7.13 -0.76
C PHE A 130 13.10 7.65 -1.30
N HIS A 131 13.08 8.77 -2.01
CA HIS A 131 14.26 9.43 -2.53
C HIS A 131 14.41 10.82 -1.92
N SER A 132 15.63 11.13 -1.45
CA SER A 132 15.94 12.48 -1.03
C SER A 132 15.71 13.46 -2.18
N ARG A 133 15.24 14.68 -1.86
CA ARG A 133 14.89 15.76 -2.80
C ARG A 133 15.89 16.03 -3.93
N ALA A 134 17.17 15.67 -3.76
CA ALA A 134 18.22 15.79 -4.78
C ALA A 134 18.12 14.78 -5.95
N ALA A 135 17.23 13.79 -5.88
CA ALA A 135 17.06 12.77 -6.92
C ALA A 135 15.77 12.95 -7.76
N SER A 136 15.06 14.07 -7.57
CA SER A 136 13.79 14.36 -8.25
C SER A 136 13.88 15.40 -9.37
N GLU A 137 15.10 15.70 -9.85
CA GLU A 137 15.36 16.56 -11.03
C GLU A 137 15.63 15.74 -12.30
#